data_AF-A0A7X2LWU1-F1
#
_entry.id   AF-A0A7X2LWU1-F1
#
_cell.length_a   1.000
_cell.length_b   1.000
_cell.length_c   1.000
_cell.angle_alpha   90.00
_cell.angle_beta   90.00
_cell.angle_gamma   90.00
#
_symmetry.space_group_name_H-M   'P 1'
#
loop_
_entity.id
_entity.type
_entity.pdbx_description
1 polymer ?
#
loop_
_entity_poly.entity_id
_entity_poly.type
_entity_poly.pdbx_seq_one_letter_code
_entity_poly.pdbx_strand_id
1 'polypeptide(L)'
;MKKIITFFGFFILLIGCSNQQFASEEDFVNFVKSSKDYENVIFLAEEKIKEYTIYPVIKEEAISFLLLKKNKNNTFKWDVIGDFRKYEITSDYSFDIETESSINVLYGKVKDENEVSSVFLNGEAITYSKENRFFYKISNEEIIVQDITLN
;
A
#
# COMPACT_ATOMS: atom_id res chain seq x y z
N MET A 1 -19.44 -16.61 19.82
CA MET A 1 -18.38 -15.67 20.26
C MET A 1 -18.58 -14.35 19.54
N LYS A 2 -18.51 -13.23 20.29
CA LYS A 2 -18.82 -11.88 19.81
C LYS A 2 -17.85 -11.46 18.71
N LYS A 3 -18.37 -11.15 17.52
CA LYS A 3 -17.64 -10.46 16.46
C LYS A 3 -17.31 -9.06 16.97
N ILE A 4 -16.06 -8.84 17.35
CA ILE A 4 -15.51 -7.49 17.47
C ILE A 4 -15.20 -7.07 16.03
N ILE A 5 -16.19 -6.49 15.36
CA ILE A 5 -15.95 -5.70 14.16
C ILE A 5 -15.41 -4.37 14.69
N THR A 6 -14.08 -4.27 14.86
CA THR A 6 -13.47 -2.97 15.14
C THR A 6 -13.62 -2.15 13.88
N PHE A 7 -14.61 -1.27 13.92
CA PHE A 7 -15.02 -0.34 12.89
C PHE A 7 -13.93 0.74 12.68
N PHE A 8 -12.78 0.36 12.11
CA PHE A 8 -11.74 1.28 11.61
C PHE A 8 -12.02 1.71 10.16
N GLY A 9 -13.26 1.57 9.70
CA GLY A 9 -13.73 2.14 8.42
C GLY A 9 -14.09 3.62 8.52
N PHE A 10 -14.13 4.20 9.72
CA PHE A 10 -14.56 5.58 9.92
C PHE A 10 -13.42 6.61 9.96
N PHE A 11 -12.15 6.18 10.08
CA PHE A 11 -11.04 7.11 10.34
C PHE A 11 -10.12 7.40 9.13
N ILE A 12 -10.04 6.51 8.13
CA ILE A 12 -9.39 6.85 6.84
C ILE A 12 -10.15 8.00 6.15
N LEU A 13 -11.46 8.11 6.41
CA LEU A 13 -12.30 9.20 5.93
C LEU A 13 -11.92 10.59 6.49
N LEU A 14 -11.20 10.71 7.61
CA LEU A 14 -10.82 12.01 8.16
C LEU A 14 -9.49 12.55 7.61
N ILE A 15 -8.57 11.67 7.23
CA ILE A 15 -7.31 12.09 6.59
C ILE A 15 -7.52 12.22 5.07
N GLY A 16 -8.37 11.38 4.47
CA GLY A 16 -8.84 11.53 3.08
C GLY A 16 -9.79 12.72 2.84
N CYS A 17 -10.23 13.42 3.90
CA CYS A 17 -11.07 14.63 3.76
C CYS A 17 -10.31 15.96 3.83
N SER A 18 -9.00 15.97 4.10
CA SER A 18 -8.30 17.24 4.30
C SER A 18 -7.71 17.75 3.00
N ASN A 19 -8.03 19.00 2.64
CA ASN A 19 -7.29 19.81 1.65
C ASN A 19 -5.84 20.10 2.08
N GLN A 20 -5.22 19.19 2.84
CA GLN A 20 -3.90 19.35 3.43
C GLN A 20 -2.86 19.23 2.33
N GLN A 21 -2.02 20.26 2.27
CA GLN A 21 -0.97 20.38 1.29
C GLN A 21 0.36 20.45 2.04
N PHE A 22 1.38 19.84 1.47
CA PHE A 22 2.72 19.84 2.03
C PHE A 22 3.64 20.70 1.17
N ALA A 23 4.60 21.38 1.79
CA ALA A 23 5.58 22.18 1.03
C ALA A 23 6.66 21.28 0.40
N SER A 24 6.89 20.09 0.96
CA SER A 24 7.87 19.11 0.47
C SER A 24 7.42 17.66 0.70
N GLU A 25 8.11 16.71 0.05
CA GLU A 25 7.96 15.26 0.33
C GLU A 25 8.39 14.93 1.78
N GLU A 26 9.42 15.61 2.30
CA GLU A 26 9.89 15.45 3.68
C GLU A 26 8.82 15.86 4.69
N ASP A 27 8.14 16.99 4.48
CA ASP A 27 7.04 17.43 5.35
C ASP A 27 5.90 16.41 5.38
N PHE A 28 5.59 15.81 4.22
CA PHE A 28 4.60 14.76 4.12
C PHE A 28 5.02 13.51 4.92
N VAL A 29 6.25 13.02 4.74
CA VAL A 29 6.75 11.85 5.48
C VAL A 29 6.78 12.12 6.98
N ASN A 30 7.19 13.31 7.41
CA ASN A 30 7.18 13.72 8.81
C ASN A 30 5.76 13.80 9.38
N PHE A 31 4.80 14.31 8.59
CA PHE A 31 3.39 14.30 8.96
C PHE A 31 2.87 12.88 9.16
N VAL A 32 3.15 11.97 8.22
CA VAL A 32 2.72 10.57 8.34
C VAL A 32 3.32 9.95 9.59
N LYS A 33 4.63 10.04 9.80
CA LYS A 33 5.29 9.47 10.99
C LYS A 33 4.82 10.06 12.33
N SER A 34 4.34 11.30 12.34
CA SER A 34 3.83 11.95 13.56
C SER A 34 2.33 11.77 13.77
N SER A 35 1.60 11.27 12.77
CA SER A 35 0.19 10.96 12.90
C SER A 35 -0.01 9.72 13.76
N LYS A 36 -0.93 9.78 14.72
CA LYS A 36 -1.32 8.63 15.55
C LYS A 36 -1.82 7.45 14.71
N ASP A 37 -2.42 7.75 13.55
CA ASP A 37 -2.92 6.73 12.63
C ASP A 37 -1.82 6.01 11.87
N TYR A 38 -0.57 6.48 11.94
CA TYR A 38 0.60 5.88 11.31
C TYR A 38 1.76 5.75 12.31
N GLU A 39 1.46 5.73 13.61
CA GLU A 39 2.43 5.38 14.63
C GLU A 39 2.96 3.96 14.36
N ASN A 40 4.28 3.78 14.41
CA ASN A 40 4.98 2.53 14.09
C ASN A 40 4.81 2.05 12.64
N VAL A 41 4.48 2.93 11.70
CA VAL A 41 4.44 2.58 10.28
C VAL A 41 5.85 2.28 9.75
N ILE A 42 5.97 1.22 8.94
CA ILE A 42 7.18 0.88 8.21
C ILE A 42 7.04 1.42 6.79
N PHE A 43 7.91 2.35 6.41
CA PHE A 43 8.03 2.78 5.01
C PHE A 43 8.86 1.76 4.25
N LEU A 44 8.32 1.25 3.15
CA LEU A 44 9.09 0.50 2.16
C LEU A 44 9.73 1.47 1.16
N ALA A 45 10.45 0.92 0.19
CA ALA A 45 11.05 1.72 -0.87
C ALA A 45 9.96 2.50 -1.64
N GLU A 46 10.15 3.81 -1.79
CA GLU A 46 9.27 4.65 -2.59
C GLU A 46 9.40 4.32 -4.08
N GLU A 47 8.30 4.50 -4.82
CA GLU A 47 8.27 4.37 -6.28
C GLU A 47 7.84 5.69 -6.91
N LYS A 48 8.49 6.08 -8.01
CA LYS A 48 8.16 7.31 -8.76
C LYS A 48 7.63 6.97 -10.13
N ILE A 49 6.38 7.33 -10.39
CA ILE A 49 5.68 7.03 -11.63
C ILE A 49 4.95 8.28 -12.10
N LYS A 50 5.31 8.76 -13.30
CA LYS A 50 4.82 10.03 -13.87
C LYS A 50 5.03 11.18 -12.87
N GLU A 51 3.98 11.95 -12.55
CA GLU A 51 4.01 13.02 -11.55
C GLU A 51 3.77 12.59 -10.10
N TYR A 52 3.73 11.27 -9.84
CA TYR A 52 3.41 10.70 -8.54
C TYR A 52 4.64 10.08 -7.87
N THR A 53 4.77 10.34 -6.57
CA THR A 53 5.64 9.58 -5.65
C THR A 53 4.73 8.70 -4.80
N ILE A 54 4.93 7.39 -4.82
CA ILE A 54 4.14 6.41 -4.08
C ILE A 54 4.97 5.87 -2.92
N TYR A 55 4.41 5.89 -1.72
CA TYR A 55 5.00 5.34 -0.51
C TYR A 55 4.20 4.09 -0.08
N PRO A 56 4.69 2.88 -0.39
CA PRO A 56 4.15 1.68 0.22
C PRO A 56 4.49 1.69 1.71
N VAL A 57 3.47 1.55 2.55
CA VAL A 57 3.59 1.61 4.00
C VAL A 57 2.93 0.41 4.63
N ILE A 58 3.59 -0.18 5.62
CA ILE A 58 3.05 -1.28 6.41
C ILE A 58 2.73 -0.79 7.80
N LYS A 59 1.51 -1.06 8.25
CA LYS A 59 1.09 -0.83 9.63
C LYS A 59 0.45 -2.10 10.16
N GLU A 60 1.04 -2.65 11.22
CA GLU A 60 0.60 -3.91 11.84
C GLU A 60 0.48 -5.02 10.78
N GLU A 61 -0.74 -5.46 10.50
CA GLU A 61 -1.05 -6.56 9.58
C GLU A 61 -1.62 -6.05 8.24
N ALA A 62 -1.37 -4.79 7.89
CA ALA A 62 -1.89 -4.16 6.68
C ALA A 62 -0.81 -3.42 5.87
N ILE A 63 -1.00 -3.37 4.54
CA ILE A 63 -0.23 -2.53 3.62
C ILE A 63 -1.15 -1.49 2.97
N SER A 64 -0.68 -0.26 2.86
CA SER A 64 -1.34 0.84 2.14
C SER A 64 -0.34 1.53 1.23
N PHE A 65 -0.83 2.25 0.22
CA PHE A 65 0.03 2.96 -0.73
C PHE A 65 -0.31 4.44 -0.73
N LEU A 66 0.54 5.26 -0.10
CA LEU A 66 0.30 6.69 -0.02
C LEU A 66 0.78 7.36 -1.30
N LEU A 67 -0.13 7.98 -2.02
CA LEU A 67 0.12 8.64 -3.27
C LEU A 67 0.40 10.12 -3.01
N LEU A 68 1.55 10.63 -3.43
CA LEU A 68 1.92 12.04 -3.31
C LEU A 68 2.06 12.65 -4.71
N LYS A 69 1.30 13.72 -4.99
CA LYS A 69 1.30 14.43 -6.28
C LYS A 69 1.71 15.88 -6.08
N LYS A 70 2.73 16.32 -6.83
CA LYS A 70 3.08 17.74 -6.89
C LYS A 70 2.01 18.52 -7.67
N ASN A 71 1.48 19.58 -7.07
CA ASN A 71 0.49 20.44 -7.68
C ASN A 71 1.11 21.70 -8.33
N LYS A 72 0.27 22.50 -8.99
CA LYS A 72 0.70 23.70 -9.74
C LYS A 72 1.31 24.81 -8.87
N ASN A 73 1.06 24.82 -7.57
CA ASN A 73 1.54 25.83 -6.64
C ASN A 73 2.85 25.40 -5.94
N ASN A 74 3.54 24.39 -6.47
CA ASN A 74 4.71 23.76 -5.84
C ASN A 74 4.44 23.16 -4.46
N THR A 75 3.19 22.88 -4.12
CA THR A 75 2.83 22.11 -2.93
C THR A 75 2.42 20.70 -3.35
N PHE A 76 2.41 19.77 -2.40
CA PHE A 76 2.08 18.38 -2.62
C PHE A 76 0.70 18.08 -2.05
N LYS A 77 -0.14 17.44 -2.86
CA LYS A 77 -1.40 16.82 -2.42
C LYS A 77 -1.17 15.33 -2.28
N TRP A 78 -1.91 14.68 -1.42
CA TRP A 78 -1.74 13.26 -1.16
C TRP A 78 -3.08 12.53 -1.16
N ASP A 79 -3.02 11.22 -1.39
CA ASP A 79 -4.16 10.30 -1.38
C ASP A 79 -3.70 8.89 -0.95
N VAL A 80 -4.62 7.93 -0.86
CA VAL A 80 -4.35 6.53 -0.50
C VAL A 80 -4.88 5.59 -1.57
N ILE A 81 -4.00 4.74 -2.13
CA ILE A 81 -4.39 3.66 -3.03
C ILE A 81 -4.49 2.37 -2.21
N GLY A 82 -5.70 2.01 -1.81
CA GLY A 82 -5.98 0.75 -1.14
C GLY A 82 -5.47 0.63 0.31
N ASP A 83 -6.10 -0.30 1.04
CA ASP A 83 -5.73 -0.73 2.39
C ASP A 83 -5.95 -2.25 2.47
N PHE A 84 -4.89 -3.04 2.33
CA PHE A 84 -4.97 -4.50 2.45
C PHE A 84 -5.04 -4.88 3.92
N ARG A 85 -6.25 -5.01 4.45
CA ARG A 85 -6.41 -5.51 5.82
C ARG A 85 -6.23 -7.01 5.88
N LYS A 86 -6.08 -7.51 7.10
CA LYS A 86 -6.02 -8.94 7.43
C LYS A 86 -7.16 -9.72 6.76
N TYR A 87 -6.91 -10.25 5.57
CA TYR A 87 -7.78 -11.21 4.91
C TYR A 87 -7.61 -12.57 5.59
N GLU A 88 -8.70 -13.33 5.68
CA GLU A 88 -8.61 -14.76 5.95
C GLU A 88 -7.95 -15.41 4.73
N ILE A 89 -6.66 -15.73 4.85
CA ILE A 89 -5.92 -16.38 3.77
C ILE A 89 -6.27 -17.87 3.78
N THR A 90 -7.16 -18.27 2.88
CA THR A 90 -7.61 -19.68 2.75
C THR A 90 -6.76 -20.50 1.76
N SER A 91 -5.81 -19.85 1.07
CA SER A 91 -4.86 -20.48 0.14
C SER A 91 -3.42 -20.10 0.52
N ASP A 92 -2.43 -20.32 -0.36
CA ASP A 92 -1.03 -19.97 -0.07
C ASP A 92 -0.77 -18.46 -0.02
N TYR A 93 -1.66 -17.67 -0.63
CA TYR A 93 -1.65 -16.22 -0.58
C TYR A 93 -3.07 -15.65 -0.80
N SER A 94 -3.19 -14.33 -0.69
CA SER A 94 -4.37 -13.55 -1.08
C SER A 94 -3.89 -12.24 -1.71
N PHE A 95 -4.62 -11.71 -2.68
CA PHE A 95 -4.26 -10.45 -3.33
C PHE A 95 -5.50 -9.66 -3.73
N ASP A 96 -5.30 -8.37 -3.96
CA ASP A 96 -6.27 -7.44 -4.51
C ASP A 96 -5.59 -6.51 -5.53
N ILE A 97 -6.40 -5.79 -6.31
CA ILE A 97 -5.93 -4.76 -7.24
C ILE A 97 -6.77 -3.51 -7.04
N GLU A 98 -6.12 -2.39 -6.69
CA GLU A 98 -6.76 -1.08 -6.60
C GLU A 98 -6.20 -0.12 -7.63
N THR A 99 -7.02 0.85 -8.02
CA THR A 99 -6.64 1.87 -9.00
C THR A 99 -7.01 3.25 -8.49
N GLU A 100 -6.05 4.17 -8.52
CA GLU A 100 -6.27 5.59 -8.23
C GLU A 100 -5.44 6.42 -9.20
N SER A 101 -6.05 7.48 -9.78
CA SER A 101 -5.30 8.46 -10.58
C SER A 101 -4.41 7.87 -11.70
N SER A 102 -4.85 6.79 -12.37
CA SER A 102 -4.12 6.00 -13.39
C SER A 102 -2.95 5.14 -12.88
N ILE A 103 -2.79 5.02 -11.57
CA ILE A 103 -1.86 4.11 -10.92
C ILE A 103 -2.64 2.88 -10.48
N ASN A 104 -2.26 1.72 -11.02
CA ASN A 104 -2.76 0.41 -10.63
C ASN A 104 -1.78 -0.18 -9.63
N VAL A 105 -2.29 -0.74 -8.54
CA VAL A 105 -1.49 -1.44 -7.54
C VAL A 105 -2.07 -2.81 -7.34
N LEU A 106 -1.31 -3.84 -7.70
CA LEU A 106 -1.54 -5.19 -7.23
C LEU A 106 -0.81 -5.36 -5.91
N TYR A 107 -1.48 -5.89 -4.91
CA TYR A 107 -0.88 -6.11 -3.61
C TYR A 107 -1.52 -7.30 -2.91
N GLY A 108 -0.74 -8.00 -2.11
CA GLY A 108 -1.21 -9.21 -1.46
C GLY A 108 -0.30 -9.66 -0.35
N LYS A 109 -0.73 -10.73 0.31
CA LYS A 109 -0.05 -11.31 1.46
C LYS A 109 0.07 -12.81 1.31
N VAL A 110 1.27 -13.31 1.62
CA VAL A 110 1.58 -14.75 1.69
C VAL A 110 1.13 -15.30 3.05
N LYS A 111 0.60 -16.53 3.06
CA LYS A 111 0.21 -17.24 4.27
C LYS A 111 1.41 -17.46 5.19
N ASP A 112 1.18 -17.27 6.48
CA ASP A 112 2.21 -17.28 7.53
C ASP A 112 3.11 -18.52 7.59
N GLU A 113 2.59 -19.67 7.18
CA GLU A 113 3.25 -20.98 7.25
C GLU A 113 4.21 -21.24 6.09
N ASN A 114 4.20 -20.38 5.05
CA ASN A 114 4.97 -20.57 3.84
C ASN A 114 6.32 -19.85 3.92
N GLU A 115 7.42 -20.60 3.80
CA GLU A 115 8.75 -20.03 3.62
C GLU A 115 8.95 -19.59 2.17
N VAL A 116 8.60 -18.33 1.88
CA VAL A 116 8.76 -17.74 0.55
C VAL A 116 9.99 -16.83 0.52
N SER A 117 10.79 -16.96 -0.53
CA SER A 117 11.94 -16.12 -0.86
C SER A 117 11.62 -15.04 -1.89
N SER A 118 10.71 -15.31 -2.83
CA SER A 118 10.35 -14.41 -3.93
C SER A 118 8.92 -14.67 -4.41
N VAL A 119 8.29 -13.62 -4.92
CA VAL A 119 6.95 -13.69 -5.53
C VAL A 119 7.06 -13.26 -6.99
N PHE A 120 6.41 -14.00 -7.87
CA PHE A 120 6.40 -13.73 -9.30
C PHE A 120 4.97 -13.48 -9.77
N LEU A 121 4.77 -12.44 -10.58
CA LEU A 121 3.53 -12.17 -11.31
C LEU A 121 3.78 -12.49 -12.79
N ASN A 122 3.04 -13.46 -13.34
CA ASN A 122 3.19 -13.90 -14.73
C ASN A 122 4.66 -14.25 -15.11
N GLY A 123 5.40 -14.84 -14.17
CA GLY A 123 6.81 -15.19 -14.35
C GLY A 123 7.82 -14.05 -14.13
N GLU A 124 7.37 -12.83 -13.86
CA GLU A 124 8.24 -11.69 -13.50
C GLU A 124 8.30 -11.49 -12.00
N ALA A 125 9.50 -11.32 -11.44
CA ALA A 125 9.66 -11.03 -10.02
C ALA A 125 9.00 -9.69 -9.67
N ILE A 126 8.24 -9.66 -8.58
CA ILE A 126 7.63 -8.44 -8.03
C ILE A 126 8.17 -8.15 -6.64
N THR A 127 7.89 -6.95 -6.12
CA THR A 127 8.37 -6.55 -4.81
C THR A 127 7.76 -7.44 -3.74
N TYR A 128 8.59 -7.99 -2.86
CA TYR A 128 8.17 -8.82 -1.75
C TYR A 128 8.93 -8.44 -0.46
N SER A 129 8.19 -7.99 0.54
CA SER A 129 8.69 -7.76 1.89
C SER A 129 8.64 -9.07 2.67
N LYS A 130 9.74 -9.82 2.67
CA LYS A 130 9.82 -11.13 3.34
C LYS A 130 9.46 -11.09 4.82
N GLU A 131 9.92 -10.06 5.52
CA GLU A 131 9.67 -9.89 6.97
C GLU A 131 8.18 -9.71 7.30
N ASN A 132 7.44 -9.04 6.41
CA ASN A 132 6.03 -8.73 6.62
C ASN A 132 5.08 -9.59 5.76
N ARG A 133 5.64 -10.41 4.86
CA ARG A 133 4.97 -11.31 3.93
C ARG A 133 4.03 -10.62 2.93
N PHE A 134 4.24 -9.32 2.68
CA PHE A 134 3.50 -8.58 1.67
C PHE A 134 4.23 -8.55 0.34
N PHE A 135 3.52 -8.76 -0.76
CA PHE A 135 4.01 -8.50 -2.11
C PHE A 135 3.17 -7.43 -2.79
N TYR A 136 3.77 -6.74 -3.75
CA TYR A 136 3.06 -5.78 -4.58
C TYR A 136 3.77 -5.49 -5.91
N LYS A 137 2.99 -4.95 -6.86
CA LYS A 137 3.46 -4.35 -8.10
C LYS A 137 2.68 -3.06 -8.35
N ILE A 138 3.39 -1.97 -8.56
CA ILE A 138 2.81 -0.67 -8.91
C ILE A 138 3.05 -0.44 -10.41
N SER A 139 2.02 0.03 -11.12
CA SER A 139 2.10 0.25 -12.57
C SER A 139 1.20 1.40 -13.00
N ASN A 140 1.62 2.15 -14.03
CA ASN A 140 0.73 3.09 -14.75
C ASN A 140 0.04 2.45 -15.96
N GLU A 141 0.16 1.14 -16.11
CA GLU A 141 -0.52 0.29 -17.09
C GLU A 141 -1.42 -0.69 -16.36
N GLU A 142 -2.40 -1.26 -17.07
CA GLU A 142 -3.28 -2.29 -16.53
C GLU A 142 -2.47 -3.49 -16.00
N ILE A 143 -2.85 -4.00 -14.83
CA ILE A 143 -2.24 -5.20 -14.26
C ILE A 143 -3.13 -6.39 -14.56
N ILE A 144 -2.64 -7.30 -15.41
CA ILE A 144 -3.33 -8.55 -15.74
C ILE A 144 -2.70 -9.67 -14.91
N VAL A 145 -3.52 -10.38 -14.13
CA VAL A 145 -3.06 -11.51 -13.31
C VAL A 145 -3.46 -12.83 -13.98
N GLN A 146 -2.50 -13.48 -14.62
CA GLN A 146 -2.68 -14.84 -15.15
C GLN A 146 -2.21 -15.87 -14.12
N ASP A 147 -1.09 -15.57 -13.44
CA ASP A 147 -0.51 -16.43 -12.41
C ASP A 147 0.27 -15.63 -11.36
N ILE A 148 0.24 -16.12 -10.12
CA ILE A 148 1.14 -15.70 -9.04
C ILE A 148 1.81 -16.94 -8.47
N THR A 149 3.14 -17.00 -8.60
CA THR A 149 3.97 -18.11 -8.11
C THR A 149 4.78 -17.66 -6.90
N LEU A 150 4.86 -18.53 -5.89
CA LEU A 150 5.68 -18.37 -4.68
C LEU A 150 6.88 -19.32 -4.76
N ASN A 151 8.09 -18.81 -4.48
CA ASN A 151 9.33 -19.61 -4.42
C ASN A 151 10.11 -19.29 -3.15
#